data_AF-A0AA40M2Y6-F1
#
_entry.id   AF-A0AA40M2Y6-F1
#
_cell.length_a   1.000
_cell.length_b   1.000
_cell.length_c   1.000
_cell.angle_alpha   90.00
_cell.angle_beta   90.00
_cell.angle_gamma   90.00
#
_symmetry.space_group_name_H-M   'P 1'
#
loop_
_entity.id
_entity.type
_entity.pdbx_description
1 polymer ?
#
loop_
_entity_poly.entity_id
_entity_poly.type
_entity_poly.pdbx_seq_one_letter_code
_entity_poly.pdbx_strand_id
1 'polypeptide(L)'
;MNKTEKLKHIILSKYTSIREFSKIVDIPSTTLTSALDKNIGGMAVNRIIKICDVLNIDIKTFEPLNNSSDNSQLSHQEKTLIKNFNKLNDLGKEKVVIYTQDLLDNPKFSTNNEICATKVPYLVACHNDDLSKEEKDAMDKKINAFLNK
;
A
#
# COMPACT_ATOMS: atom_id res chain seq x y z
N MET A 1 -5.12 -25.03 -19.55
CA MET A 1 -4.06 -24.25 -20.21
C MET A 1 -2.82 -24.28 -19.34
N ASN A 2 -1.74 -24.88 -19.84
CA ASN A 2 -0.46 -25.03 -19.13
C ASN A 2 0.31 -23.69 -19.11
N LYS A 3 1.27 -23.50 -18.18
CA LYS A 3 2.08 -22.27 -18.07
C LYS A 3 2.77 -21.92 -19.39
N THR A 4 3.30 -22.94 -20.07
CA THR A 4 3.96 -22.80 -21.36
C THR A 4 3.02 -22.35 -22.47
N GLU A 5 1.78 -22.88 -22.49
CA GLU A 5 0.75 -22.50 -23.47
C GLU A 5 0.29 -21.06 -23.24
N LYS A 6 0.11 -20.65 -21.97
CA LYS A 6 -0.19 -19.27 -21.60
C LYS A 6 0.89 -18.32 -22.14
N LEU A 7 2.16 -18.64 -21.91
CA LEU A 7 3.27 -17.83 -22.39
C LEU A 7 3.29 -17.73 -23.93
N LYS A 8 3.07 -18.84 -24.63
CA LYS A 8 2.97 -18.86 -26.10
C LYS A 8 1.84 -17.97 -26.60
N HIS A 9 0.68 -18.01 -25.95
CA HIS A 9 -0.46 -17.15 -26.28
C HIS A 9 -0.15 -15.66 -26.04
N ILE A 10 0.47 -15.32 -24.90
CA ILE A 10 0.86 -13.94 -24.58
C ILE A 10 1.83 -13.39 -25.63
N ILE A 11 2.84 -14.18 -26.03
CA ILE A 11 3.78 -13.78 -27.08
C ILE A 11 3.04 -13.50 -28.40
N LEU A 12 2.15 -14.40 -28.82
CA LEU A 12 1.40 -14.25 -30.08
C LEU A 12 0.35 -13.13 -30.03
N SER A 13 -0.10 -12.73 -28.84
CA SER A 13 -1.00 -11.57 -28.68
C SER A 13 -0.28 -10.22 -28.78
N LYS A 14 1.03 -10.17 -28.46
CA LYS A 14 1.82 -8.94 -28.42
C LYS A 14 2.76 -8.76 -29.62
N TYR A 15 3.13 -9.85 -30.29
CA TYR A 15 4.10 -9.87 -31.39
C TYR A 15 3.60 -10.67 -32.58
N THR A 16 4.11 -10.37 -33.77
CA THR A 16 3.68 -11.00 -35.04
C THR A 16 4.02 -12.49 -35.07
N SER A 17 5.13 -12.90 -34.47
CA SER A 17 5.52 -14.32 -34.40
C SER A 17 6.49 -14.62 -33.26
N ILE A 18 6.60 -15.90 -32.89
CA ILE A 18 7.63 -16.40 -31.96
C ILE A 18 9.03 -16.05 -32.47
N ARG A 19 9.25 -16.09 -33.80
CA ARG A 19 10.54 -15.76 -34.41
C ARG A 19 10.89 -14.29 -34.25
N GLU A 20 9.92 -13.39 -34.40
CA GLU A 20 10.12 -11.96 -34.14
C GLU A 20 10.47 -11.71 -32.69
N PHE A 21 9.67 -12.25 -31.76
CA PHE A 21 9.93 -12.13 -30.33
C PHE A 21 11.32 -12.67 -29.94
N SER A 22 11.74 -13.78 -30.53
CA SER A 22 13.07 -14.38 -30.29
C SER A 22 14.23 -13.43 -30.60
N LYS A 23 14.08 -12.56 -31.61
CA LYS A 23 15.09 -11.53 -31.94
C LYS A 23 15.13 -10.43 -30.88
N ILE A 24 13.98 -10.07 -30.30
CA ILE A 24 13.86 -9.02 -29.29
C ILE A 24 14.51 -9.47 -27.97
N VAL A 25 14.27 -10.71 -27.54
CA VAL A 25 14.86 -11.26 -26.31
C VAL A 25 16.29 -11.79 -26.48
N ASP A 26 16.84 -11.72 -27.69
CA ASP A 26 18.15 -12.27 -28.05
C ASP A 26 18.32 -13.75 -27.68
N ILE A 27 17.32 -14.56 -28.08
CA ILE A 27 17.30 -16.02 -27.88
C ILE A 27 17.05 -16.68 -29.25
N PRO A 28 17.82 -17.71 -29.65
CA PRO A 28 17.57 -18.40 -30.91
C PRO A 28 16.12 -18.93 -31.00
N SER A 29 15.47 -18.71 -32.14
CA SER A 29 14.06 -19.10 -32.33
C SER A 29 13.82 -20.59 -32.10
N THR A 30 14.77 -21.45 -32.49
CA THR A 30 14.71 -22.91 -32.27
C THR A 30 14.71 -23.26 -30.79
N THR A 31 15.51 -22.56 -29.98
CA THR A 31 15.56 -22.72 -28.53
C THR A 31 14.25 -22.28 -27.88
N LEU A 32 13.73 -21.12 -28.29
CA LEU A 32 12.48 -20.61 -27.74
C LEU A 32 11.29 -21.50 -28.09
N THR A 33 11.17 -21.94 -29.35
CA THR A 33 10.12 -22.87 -29.79
C THR A 33 10.20 -24.20 -29.05
N SER A 34 11.40 -24.78 -28.93
CA SER A 34 11.59 -26.04 -28.19
C SER A 34 11.18 -25.92 -26.72
N ALA A 35 11.44 -24.77 -26.09
CA ALA A 35 11.03 -24.50 -24.72
C ALA A 35 9.53 -24.29 -24.59
N LEU A 36 8.89 -23.66 -25.58
CA LEU A 36 7.44 -23.45 -25.63
C LEU A 36 6.64 -24.72 -25.97
N ASP A 37 7.25 -25.69 -26.66
CA ASP A 37 6.57 -26.94 -27.05
C ASP A 37 6.76 -28.06 -26.01
N LYS A 38 7.89 -28.08 -25.28
CA LYS A 38 8.17 -29.07 -24.22
C LYS A 38 7.78 -28.54 -22.84
N ASN A 39 8.64 -27.70 -22.27
CA ASN A 39 8.46 -27.09 -20.96
C ASN A 39 9.47 -25.94 -20.80
N ILE A 40 8.97 -24.74 -20.43
CA ILE A 40 9.81 -23.56 -20.23
C ILE A 40 10.78 -23.72 -19.03
N GLY A 41 10.43 -24.55 -18.04
CA GLY A 41 11.19 -24.76 -16.81
C GLY A 41 12.53 -25.48 -16.98
N GLY A 42 12.78 -26.12 -18.13
CA GLY A 42 14.09 -26.69 -18.47
C GLY A 42 15.09 -25.67 -19.03
N MET A 43 14.66 -24.42 -19.25
CA MET A 43 15.51 -23.34 -19.75
C MET A 43 16.32 -22.72 -18.60
N ALA A 44 17.52 -22.22 -18.91
CA ALA A 44 18.31 -21.44 -17.97
C ALA A 44 17.50 -20.24 -17.42
N VAL A 45 17.47 -20.09 -16.10
CA VAL A 45 16.66 -19.07 -15.40
C VAL A 45 16.89 -17.66 -15.93
N ASN A 46 18.14 -17.29 -16.23
CA ASN A 46 18.48 -15.98 -16.80
C ASN A 46 17.74 -15.67 -18.11
N ARG A 47 17.47 -16.69 -18.94
CA ARG A 47 16.69 -16.51 -20.18
C ARG A 47 15.20 -16.38 -19.90
N ILE A 48 14.68 -17.11 -18.91
CA ILE A 48 13.28 -17.01 -18.48
C ILE A 48 13.01 -15.61 -17.94
N ILE A 49 13.90 -15.07 -17.10
CA ILE A 49 13.81 -13.70 -16.57
C ILE A 49 13.74 -12.69 -17.72
N LYS A 50 14.66 -12.74 -18.69
CA LYS A 50 14.63 -11.86 -19.86
C LYS A 50 13.31 -11.91 -20.64
N ILE A 51 12.76 -13.11 -20.83
CA ILE A 51 11.46 -13.29 -21.50
C ILE A 51 10.35 -12.63 -20.69
N CYS A 52 10.32 -12.87 -19.37
CA CYS A 52 9.34 -12.30 -18.47
C CYS A 52 9.40 -10.77 -18.40
N ASP A 53 10.60 -10.19 -18.35
CA ASP A 53 10.83 -8.75 -18.31
C ASP A 53 10.30 -8.06 -19.58
N VAL A 54 10.64 -8.60 -20.77
CA VAL A 54 10.18 -8.03 -22.04
C VAL A 54 8.65 -8.17 -22.19
N LEU A 55 8.08 -9.27 -21.70
CA LEU A 55 6.64 -9.48 -21.72
C LEU A 55 5.90 -8.75 -20.62
N ASN A 56 6.61 -8.19 -19.65
CA ASN A 56 6.09 -7.59 -18.42
C ASN A 56 5.13 -8.54 -17.70
N ILE A 57 5.62 -9.73 -17.35
CA ILE A 57 4.87 -10.79 -16.67
C ILE A 57 5.64 -11.29 -15.44
N ASP A 58 4.94 -11.77 -14.41
CA ASP A 58 5.59 -12.37 -13.25
C ASP A 58 6.17 -13.74 -13.60
N ILE A 59 7.36 -14.04 -13.09
CA ILE A 59 8.06 -15.31 -13.36
C ILE A 59 7.44 -16.52 -12.66
N LYS A 60 6.73 -16.32 -11.53
CA LYS A 60 6.15 -17.43 -10.77
C LYS A 60 4.78 -17.82 -11.35
N THR A 61 3.96 -16.82 -11.67
CA THR A 61 2.58 -17.00 -12.15
C THR A 61 2.43 -16.95 -13.66
N PHE A 62 3.36 -16.32 -14.39
CA PHE A 62 3.23 -15.97 -15.82
C PHE A 62 1.99 -15.12 -16.12
N GLU A 63 1.60 -14.29 -15.16
CA GLU A 63 0.51 -13.33 -15.32
C GLU A 63 1.08 -11.95 -15.67
N PRO A 64 0.37 -11.13 -16.46
CA PRO A 64 0.76 -9.76 -16.73
C PRO A 64 1.02 -9.01 -15.43
N LEU A 65 2.23 -8.47 -15.32
CA LEU A 65 2.47 -7.36 -14.41
C LEU A 65 1.66 -6.22 -15.02
N ASN A 66 0.46 -6.00 -14.49
CA ASN A 66 -0.31 -4.83 -14.88
C ASN A 66 0.59 -3.63 -14.57
N ASN A 67 0.97 -2.85 -15.58
CA ASN A 67 1.65 -1.55 -15.38
C ASN A 67 0.73 -0.54 -14.65
N SER A 68 -0.48 -0.96 -14.30
CA SER A 68 -1.24 -0.38 -13.22
C SER A 68 -0.64 -0.86 -11.91
N SER A 69 0.16 0.01 -11.30
CA SER A 69 0.33 0.10 -9.85
C SER A 69 -1.02 0.06 -9.13
N ASP A 70 -1.63 -1.12 -8.98
CA ASP A 70 -2.92 -1.35 -8.33
C ASP A 70 -3.00 -2.85 -7.95
N ASN A 71 -2.02 -3.34 -7.18
CA ASN A 71 -2.16 -4.55 -6.36
C ASN A 71 -2.32 -4.22 -4.86
N SER A 72 -2.76 -2.99 -4.57
CA SER A 72 -3.80 -2.79 -3.56
C SER A 72 -5.00 -2.29 -4.35
N GLN A 73 -6.12 -3.01 -4.28
CA GLN A 73 -7.39 -2.43 -4.73
C GLN A 73 -7.74 -1.35 -3.71
N LEU A 74 -7.09 -0.19 -3.84
CA LEU A 74 -7.35 0.97 -3.01
C LEU A 74 -8.85 1.25 -3.11
N SER A 75 -9.49 1.32 -1.95
CA SER A 75 -10.87 1.75 -1.83
C SER A 75 -11.06 3.09 -2.53
N HIS A 76 -12.31 3.39 -2.90
CA HIS A 76 -12.65 4.68 -3.50
C HIS A 76 -12.17 5.87 -2.65
N GLN A 77 -12.15 5.70 -1.33
CA GLN A 77 -11.69 6.70 -0.37
C GLN A 77 -10.16 6.90 -0.45
N GLU A 78 -9.38 5.83 -0.46
CA GLU A 78 -7.92 5.90 -0.60
C GLU A 78 -7.49 6.52 -1.93
N LYS A 79 -8.16 6.15 -3.04
CA LYS A 79 -7.91 6.74 -4.36
C LYS A 79 -8.20 8.25 -4.35
N THR A 80 -9.29 8.66 -3.71
CA THR A 80 -9.66 10.07 -3.58
C THR A 80 -8.65 10.84 -2.74
N LEU A 81 -8.19 10.26 -1.62
CA LEU A 81 -7.18 10.85 -0.76
C LEU A 81 -5.87 11.10 -1.51
N ILE A 82 -5.35 10.10 -2.22
CA ILE A 82 -4.11 10.22 -3.01
C ILE A 82 -4.26 11.29 -4.10
N LYS A 83 -5.39 11.30 -4.82
CA LYS A 83 -5.68 12.30 -5.86
C LYS A 83 -5.66 13.72 -5.30
N ASN A 84 -6.23 13.93 -4.12
CA ASN A 84 -6.26 15.24 -3.47
C ASN A 84 -4.87 15.61 -2.93
N PHE A 85 -4.18 14.67 -2.29
CA PHE A 85 -2.83 14.86 -1.76
C PHE A 85 -1.83 15.27 -2.85
N ASN A 86 -1.90 14.65 -4.04
CA ASN A 86 -1.03 14.97 -5.17
C ASN A 86 -1.26 16.38 -5.76
N LYS A 87 -2.43 17.00 -5.51
CA LYS A 87 -2.72 18.38 -5.92
C LYS A 87 -2.18 19.43 -4.95
N LEU A 88 -1.76 19.04 -3.76
CA LEU A 88 -1.23 19.95 -2.75
C LEU A 88 0.23 20.33 -3.06
N ASN A 89 0.62 21.51 -2.61
CA ASN A 89 2.02 21.91 -2.54
C ASN A 89 2.71 21.26 -1.33
N ASP A 90 4.02 21.47 -1.19
CA ASP A 90 4.83 20.81 -0.16
C ASP A 90 4.33 21.10 1.26
N LEU A 91 4.01 22.37 1.55
CA LEU A 91 3.46 22.79 2.85
C LEU A 91 2.09 22.15 3.14
N GLY A 92 1.25 22.00 2.11
CA GLY A 92 -0.04 21.33 2.24
C GLY A 92 0.10 19.84 2.51
N LYS A 93 1.04 19.17 1.84
CA LYS A 93 1.35 17.76 2.06
C LYS A 93 1.86 17.52 3.47
N GLU A 94 2.78 18.35 3.96
CA GLU A 94 3.32 18.28 5.31
C GLU A 94 2.21 18.37 6.37
N LYS A 95 1.29 19.33 6.24
CA LYS A 95 0.15 19.46 7.16
C LYS A 95 -0.77 18.25 7.16
N VAL A 96 -1.04 17.66 6.00
CA VAL A 96 -1.87 16.45 5.91
C VAL A 96 -1.20 15.30 6.65
N VAL A 97 0.12 15.11 6.48
CA VAL A 97 0.87 14.06 7.18
C VAL A 97 0.82 14.27 8.70
N ILE A 98 1.06 15.50 9.18
CA ILE A 98 0.97 15.82 10.61
C ILE A 98 -0.42 15.50 11.16
N TYR A 99 -1.47 15.97 10.50
CA TYR A 99 -2.84 15.73 10.96
C TYR A 99 -3.21 14.25 10.96
N THR A 100 -2.75 13.48 9.97
CA THR A 100 -2.95 12.03 9.98
C THR A 100 -2.24 11.35 11.15
N GLN A 101 -1.06 11.84 11.54
CA GLN A 101 -0.35 11.33 12.71
C GLN A 101 -1.10 11.67 14.01
N ASP A 102 -1.58 12.90 14.16
CA ASP A 102 -2.38 13.32 15.31
C ASP A 102 -3.64 12.45 15.50
N LEU A 103 -4.29 12.07 14.39
CA LEU A 103 -5.44 11.17 14.41
C LEU A 103 -5.06 9.74 14.83
N LEU A 104 -3.91 9.24 14.39
CA LEU A 104 -3.42 7.90 14.76
C LEU A 104 -2.97 7.82 16.22
N ASP A 105 -2.47 8.92 16.77
CA ASP A 105 -2.07 9.04 18.17
C ASP A 105 -3.29 9.13 19.11
N ASN A 106 -4.45 9.55 18.58
CA ASN A 106 -5.68 9.62 19.34
C ASN A 106 -6.38 8.25 19.39
N PRO A 107 -6.56 7.65 20.59
CA PRO A 107 -7.14 6.31 20.74
C PRO A 107 -8.60 6.21 20.28
N LYS A 108 -9.31 7.34 20.14
CA LYS A 108 -10.67 7.38 19.59
C LYS A 108 -10.72 7.04 18.09
N PHE A 109 -9.64 7.34 17.35
CA PHE A 109 -9.60 7.27 15.89
C PHE A 109 -8.59 6.24 15.36
N SER A 110 -7.78 5.64 16.25
CA SER A 110 -6.81 4.59 15.93
C SER A 110 -7.41 3.19 16.12
N THR A 111 -7.06 2.25 15.25
CA THR A 111 -7.52 0.84 15.28
C THR A 111 -6.75 -0.03 16.28
N ASN A 112 -5.90 0.56 17.12
CA ASN A 112 -5.15 -0.15 18.15
C ASN A 112 -6.11 -0.64 19.26
N ASN A 113 -6.40 -1.94 19.19
CA ASN A 113 -7.47 -2.63 19.91
C ASN A 113 -7.16 -2.95 21.39
N GLU A 114 -6.21 -2.28 22.06
CA GLU A 114 -5.72 -2.73 23.39
C GLU A 114 -5.70 -1.70 24.54
N ILE A 115 -6.13 -0.44 24.38
CA ILE A 115 -6.01 0.54 25.49
C ILE A 115 -7.34 1.20 25.93
N CYS A 116 -8.43 1.11 25.17
CA CYS A 116 -9.65 1.85 25.51
C CYS A 116 -10.50 1.29 26.67
N ALA A 117 -10.10 0.19 27.32
CA ALA A 117 -10.90 -0.42 28.38
C ALA A 117 -10.42 -0.18 29.83
N THR A 118 -9.23 0.39 30.07
CA THR A 118 -8.67 0.44 31.44
C THR A 118 -8.33 1.83 31.99
N LYS A 119 -8.47 2.90 31.20
CA LYS A 119 -8.44 4.26 31.75
C LYS A 119 -9.72 4.97 31.38
N VAL A 120 -10.63 5.07 32.35
CA VAL A 120 -11.71 6.06 32.29
C VAL A 120 -11.03 7.42 32.13
N PRO A 121 -11.17 8.13 31.00
CA PRO A 121 -10.60 9.45 30.87
C PRO A 121 -11.27 10.33 31.92
N TYR A 122 -10.49 10.90 32.83
CA TYR A 122 -11.00 11.94 33.70
C TYR A 122 -11.35 13.14 32.81
N LEU A 123 -12.63 13.30 32.52
CA LEU A 123 -13.15 14.46 31.80
C LEU A 123 -13.00 15.66 32.73
N VAL A 124 -11.86 16.35 32.65
CA VAL A 124 -11.76 17.72 33.16
C VAL A 124 -12.46 18.59 32.14
N ALA A 125 -13.67 19.04 32.44
CA ALA A 125 -14.29 20.10 31.67
C ALA A 125 -13.47 21.39 31.87
N CYS A 126 -12.84 21.91 30.82
CA CYS A 126 -12.07 23.16 30.86
C CYS A 126 -12.95 24.42 30.82
N HIS A 127 -14.28 24.28 30.82
CA HIS A 127 -15.18 25.43 30.81
C HIS A 127 -15.39 25.90 32.25
N ASN A 128 -14.73 27.01 32.58
CA ASN A 128 -14.66 27.60 33.91
C ASN A 128 -15.75 28.68 34.09
N ASP A 129 -16.84 28.53 33.34
CA ASP A 129 -17.65 29.66 32.89
C ASP A 129 -18.68 30.10 33.96
N ASP A 130 -18.98 29.28 34.98
CA ASP A 130 -20.00 29.60 36.00
C ASP A 130 -19.62 29.26 37.47
N LEU A 131 -18.37 28.94 37.80
CA LEU A 131 -18.00 28.63 39.19
C LEU A 131 -17.74 29.90 40.03
N SER A 132 -18.26 29.93 41.26
CA SER A 132 -17.93 30.97 42.25
C SER A 132 -16.44 30.88 42.63
N LYS A 133 -15.90 31.97 43.19
CA LYS A 133 -14.51 31.98 43.65
C LYS A 133 -14.25 30.92 44.72
N GLU A 134 -15.20 30.68 45.62
CA GLU A 134 -15.08 29.63 46.63
C GLU A 134 -15.05 28.22 46.02
N GLU A 135 -15.83 27.98 44.98
CA GLU A 135 -15.90 26.67 44.33
C GLU A 135 -14.62 26.36 43.54
N LYS A 136 -14.00 27.39 42.93
CA LYS A 136 -12.68 27.29 42.28
C LYS A 136 -11.59 26.96 43.29
N ASP A 137 -11.54 27.69 44.41
CA ASP A 137 -10.54 27.46 45.46
C ASP A 137 -10.67 26.05 46.08
N ALA A 138 -11.89 25.56 46.25
CA ALA A 138 -12.15 24.21 46.74
C ALA A 138 -11.70 23.12 45.75
N MET A 139 -11.87 23.36 44.45
CA MET A 139 -11.45 22.44 43.41
C MET A 139 -9.93 22.42 43.27
N ASP A 140 -9.29 23.59 43.27
CA ASP A 140 -7.83 23.73 43.20
C ASP A 140 -7.13 23.06 44.39
N LYS A 141 -7.72 23.17 45.59
CA LYS A 141 -7.20 22.47 46.77
C LYS A 141 -7.23 20.94 46.62
N LYS A 142 -8.30 20.40 46.01
CA LYS A 142 -8.42 18.96 45.75
C LYS A 142 -7.47 18.49 44.66
N ILE A 143 -7.28 19.31 43.62
CA ILE A 143 -6.35 19.02 42.51
C ILE A 143 -4.90 19.03 43.04
N ASN A 144 -4.50 20.03 43.82
CA ASN A 144 -3.16 20.10 44.39
C ASN A 144 -2.87 18.92 45.35
N ALA A 145 -3.85 18.55 46.17
CA ALA A 145 -3.75 17.36 47.03
C ALA A 145 -3.57 16.06 46.22
N PHE A 146 -4.24 15.94 45.07
CA PHE A 146 -4.08 14.78 44.17
C PHE A 146 -2.74 14.79 43.42
N LEU A 147 -2.23 15.98 43.09
CA LEU A 147 -0.96 16.17 42.38
C LEU A 147 0.27 16.14 43.30
N ASN A 148 0.11 15.86 44.60
CA ASN A 148 1.18 15.87 45.62
C ASN A 148 2.06 17.14 45.53
N LYS A 149 1.43 18.30 45.34
CA LYS A 149 2.07 19.62 45.44
C LYS A 149 1.55 20.38 46.65
#